data_AF-D6X3M4-F1
#
_entry.id   AF-D6X3M4-F1
#
_cell.length_a   1.000
_cell.length_b   1.000
_cell.length_c   1.000
_cell.angle_alpha   90.00
_cell.angle_beta   90.00
_cell.angle_gamma   90.00
#
_symmetry.space_group_name_H-M   'P 1'
#
loop_
_entity.id
_entity.type
_entity.pdbx_description
1 polymer ?
#
loop_
_entity_poly.entity_id
_entity_poly.type
_entity_poly.pdbx_seq_one_letter_code
_entity_poly.pdbx_strand_id
1 'polypeptide(L)'
;MDLHRIVSNAVLSNVLAKINPTDNLNKQVTSVVTPRYDVIVSLGNFNTDQLYVNAVAKCMMSYDFLQLIDDPTRITSSSQKLLNPIFINKPDLTLNSGTLNTDFMSDHQAVFCSIKIDVPKLCPQIKTYRNF
;
A
#
# COMPACT_ATOMS: atom_id res chain seq x y z
N MET A 1 -23.48 -16.60 9.10
CA MET A 1 -22.59 -15.65 9.80
C MET A 1 -21.19 -16.24 9.68
N ASP A 2 -20.52 -15.97 8.55
CA ASP A 2 -19.33 -16.70 8.12
C ASP A 2 -18.09 -16.28 8.92
N LEU A 3 -17.57 -17.22 9.70
CA LEU A 3 -16.37 -17.11 10.52
C LEU A 3 -15.06 -17.11 9.69
N HIS A 4 -15.15 -16.99 8.36
CA HIS A 4 -14.04 -17.17 7.42
C HIS A 4 -13.41 -15.88 6.90
N ARG A 5 -13.86 -14.70 7.34
CA ARG A 5 -13.20 -13.40 7.08
C ARG A 5 -11.98 -13.21 7.99
N ILE A 6 -11.08 -14.19 7.96
CA ILE A 6 -9.79 -14.16 8.61
C ILE A 6 -8.94 -13.16 7.82
N VAL A 7 -8.83 -11.94 8.36
CA VAL A 7 -7.83 -10.88 8.09
C VAL A 7 -7.00 -11.18 6.84
N SER A 8 -7.57 -10.94 5.68
CA SER A 8 -6.80 -11.05 4.44
C SER A 8 -6.07 -9.72 4.29
N ASN A 9 -4.73 -9.76 4.36
CA ASN A 9 -3.91 -8.58 4.16
C ASN A 9 -3.60 -8.50 2.67
N ALA A 10 -4.11 -7.47 2.00
CA ALA A 10 -3.80 -7.22 0.60
C ALA A 10 -2.62 -6.25 0.51
N VAL A 11 -1.49 -6.73 0.01
CA VAL A 11 -0.44 -5.85 -0.53
C VAL A 11 -0.80 -5.56 -1.98
N LEU A 12 -1.34 -4.38 -2.25
CA LEU A 12 -1.50 -3.91 -3.61
C LEU A 12 -0.13 -3.39 -4.07
N SER A 13 0.66 -4.27 -4.68
CA SER A 13 1.75 -3.82 -5.55
C SER A 13 1.11 -3.40 -6.87
N ASN A 14 1.20 -2.11 -7.18
CA ASN A 14 0.65 -1.57 -8.41
C ASN A 14 1.38 -2.17 -9.63
N VAL A 15 0.76 -3.13 -10.32
CA VAL A 15 0.96 -3.36 -11.76
C VAL A 15 0.21 -2.25 -12.54
N LEU A 16 0.46 -0.98 -12.17
CA LEU A 16 -0.17 0.20 -12.80
C LEU A 16 0.79 0.95 -13.72
N ALA A 17 2.00 0.44 -13.96
CA ALA A 17 3.02 1.09 -14.80
C ALA A 17 2.69 1.14 -16.31
N LYS A 18 1.48 0.76 -16.75
CA LYS A 18 1.06 0.83 -18.17
C LYS A 18 -0.29 1.50 -18.43
N ILE A 19 -0.95 2.05 -17.42
CA ILE A 19 -2.23 2.75 -17.62
C ILE A 19 -2.10 4.10 -16.93
N ASN A 20 -2.16 5.18 -17.70
CA ASN A 20 -2.23 6.54 -17.15
C ASN A 20 -3.29 6.55 -16.05
N PRO A 21 -2.94 6.82 -14.77
CA PRO A 21 -3.91 6.77 -13.68
C PRO A 21 -4.82 7.99 -13.82
N THR A 22 -5.89 7.85 -14.58
CA THR A 22 -7.04 8.75 -14.49
C THR A 22 -7.71 8.49 -13.15
N ASP A 23 -8.16 9.54 -12.46
CA ASP A 23 -8.83 9.48 -11.14
C ASP A 23 -9.91 8.39 -11.04
N ASN A 24 -10.57 8.06 -12.15
CA ASN A 24 -11.59 7.03 -12.23
C ASN A 24 -11.06 5.61 -11.98
N LEU A 25 -9.85 5.27 -12.42
CA LEU A 25 -9.29 3.94 -12.21
C LEU A 25 -8.94 3.72 -10.73
N ASN A 26 -8.32 4.71 -10.10
CA ASN A 26 -8.00 4.65 -8.67
C ASN A 26 -9.27 4.51 -7.83
N LYS A 27 -10.33 5.27 -8.15
CA LYS A 27 -11.64 5.11 -7.49
C LYS A 27 -12.22 3.72 -7.67
N GLN A 28 -12.18 3.17 -8.89
CA GLN A 28 -12.71 1.83 -9.17
C GLN A 28 -11.97 0.76 -8.37
N VAL A 29 -10.63 0.75 -8.41
CA VAL A 29 -9.82 -0.23 -7.69
C VAL A 29 -10.03 -0.11 -6.18
N THR A 30 -9.92 1.10 -5.62
CA THR A 30 -10.08 1.31 -4.19
C THR A 30 -11.49 0.93 -3.73
N SER A 31 -12.55 1.27 -4.47
CA SER A 31 -13.92 0.90 -4.11
C SER A 31 -14.18 -0.62 -4.05
N VAL A 32 -13.44 -1.42 -4.83
CA VAL A 32 -13.57 -2.89 -4.84
C VAL A 32 -12.74 -3.53 -3.73
N VAL A 33 -11.58 -2.96 -3.39
CA VAL A 33 -10.63 -3.53 -2.43
C VAL A 33 -11.01 -3.14 -0.99
N THR A 34 -11.32 -1.87 -0.73
CA THR A 34 -11.65 -1.37 0.60
C THR A 34 -12.71 -2.17 1.36
N PRO A 35 -13.84 -2.62 0.76
CA PRO A 35 -14.83 -3.41 1.49
C PRO A 35 -14.42 -4.88 1.75
N ARG A 36 -13.32 -5.35 1.18
CA ARG A 36 -12.89 -6.75 1.22
C ARG A 36 -11.79 -7.03 2.24
N TYR A 37 -11.01 -6.02 2.60
CA TYR A 37 -9.79 -6.18 3.40
C TYR A 37 -9.75 -5.15 4.52
N ASP A 38 -9.33 -5.59 5.71
CA ASP A 38 -9.29 -4.73 6.90
C ASP A 38 -8.06 -3.82 6.90
N VAL A 39 -6.91 -4.35 6.48
CA VAL A 39 -5.63 -3.64 6.37
C VAL A 39 -5.18 -3.66 4.92
N ILE A 40 -4.99 -2.47 4.36
CA ILE A 40 -4.61 -2.26 2.96
C ILE A 40 -3.41 -1.32 2.93
N VAL A 41 -2.38 -1.76 2.22
CA VAL A 41 -1.20 -0.96 1.92
C VAL A 41 -1.11 -0.82 0.42
N SER A 42 -1.14 0.42 -0.07
CA SER A 42 -0.93 0.74 -1.48
C SER A 42 0.49 1.25 -1.67
N LEU A 43 1.23 0.55 -2.52
CA LEU A 43 2.64 0.78 -2.81
C LEU A 43 2.87 0.86 -4.32
N GLY A 44 3.84 1.67 -4.72
CA GLY A 44 4.36 1.70 -6.09
C GLY A 44 4.52 3.11 -6.64
N ASN A 45 4.88 3.18 -7.91
CA ASN A 45 5.05 4.45 -8.60
C ASN A 45 3.71 4.95 -9.16
N PHE A 46 3.22 6.07 -8.63
CA PHE A 46 1.99 6.72 -9.06
C PHE A 46 2.21 7.72 -10.20
N ASN A 47 3.47 7.99 -10.58
CA ASN A 47 3.89 8.96 -11.60
C ASN A 47 3.25 10.36 -11.43
N THR A 48 2.80 10.68 -10.21
CA THR A 48 2.14 11.94 -9.86
C THR A 48 2.79 12.44 -8.58
N ASP A 49 3.15 13.72 -8.55
CA ASP A 49 3.86 14.31 -7.43
C ASP A 49 2.95 14.45 -6.20
N GLN A 50 3.27 13.71 -5.15
CA GLN A 50 2.52 13.69 -3.88
C GLN A 50 3.16 14.56 -2.79
N LEU A 51 4.16 15.39 -3.11
CA LEU A 51 4.62 16.42 -2.17
C LEU A 51 3.51 17.42 -1.84
N TYR A 52 2.53 17.55 -2.73
CA TYR A 52 1.35 18.39 -2.57
C TYR A 52 0.07 17.57 -2.76
N VAL A 53 -1.02 17.99 -2.12
CA VAL A 53 -2.32 17.33 -2.22
C VAL A 53 -2.88 17.46 -3.64
N ASN A 54 -2.87 16.35 -4.37
CA ASN A 54 -3.43 16.23 -5.73
C ASN A 54 -4.70 15.36 -5.74
N ALA A 55 -5.22 15.05 -6.93
CA ALA A 55 -6.43 14.25 -7.08
C ALA A 55 -6.30 12.80 -6.56
N VAL A 56 -5.13 12.19 -6.71
CA VAL A 56 -4.83 10.86 -6.15
C VAL A 56 -4.83 10.91 -4.63
N ALA A 57 -4.11 11.86 -4.04
CA ALA A 57 -4.10 12.04 -2.59
C ALA A 57 -5.52 12.27 -2.03
N LYS A 58 -6.33 13.12 -2.67
CA LYS A 58 -7.74 13.34 -2.30
C LYS A 58 -8.58 12.06 -2.42
N CYS A 59 -8.38 11.28 -3.47
CA CYS A 59 -9.05 10.00 -3.65
C CYS A 59 -8.68 9.05 -2.50
N MET A 60 -7.40 8.88 -2.20
CA MET A 60 -6.93 8.01 -1.12
C MET A 60 -7.48 8.46 0.24
N MET A 61 -7.42 9.76 0.54
CA MET A 61 -7.99 10.33 1.78
C MET A 61 -9.51 10.07 1.90
N SER A 62 -10.26 10.06 0.80
CA SER A 62 -11.71 9.77 0.83
C SER A 62 -12.05 8.31 1.21
N TYR A 63 -11.05 7.42 1.20
CA TYR A 63 -11.16 6.04 1.67
C TYR A 63 -10.34 5.78 2.95
N ASP A 64 -10.09 6.84 3.74
CA ASP A 64 -9.36 6.80 5.01
C ASP A 64 -7.89 6.34 4.91
N PHE A 65 -7.25 6.52 3.76
CA PHE A 65 -5.82 6.26 3.61
C PHE A 65 -4.98 7.48 4.04
N LEU A 66 -3.90 7.20 4.77
CA LEU A 66 -2.84 8.15 5.11
C LEU A 66 -1.58 7.87 4.28
N GLN A 67 -0.94 8.93 3.79
CA GLN A 67 0.38 8.87 3.17
C GLN A 67 1.46 8.81 4.25
N LEU A 68 2.35 7.81 4.20
CA LEU A 68 3.42 7.61 5.19
C LEU A 68 4.76 8.25 4.81
N ILE A 69 4.97 8.53 3.51
CA ILE A 69 6.22 9.12 3.01
C ILE A 69 5.97 10.58 2.68
N ASP A 70 6.80 11.46 3.20
CA ASP A 70 6.81 12.92 2.97
C ASP A 70 8.08 13.39 2.26
N ASP A 71 9.14 12.58 2.27
CA ASP A 71 10.38 12.84 1.54
C ASP A 71 10.26 12.63 0.02
N PRO A 72 10.99 13.40 -0.81
CA PRO A 72 11.03 13.19 -2.24
C PRO A 72 11.72 11.85 -2.60
N THR A 73 11.04 11.06 -3.42
CA THR A 73 11.57 9.77 -3.89
C THR A 73 12.29 9.85 -5.22
N ARG A 74 12.26 10.98 -5.92
CA ARG A 74 13.03 11.20 -7.15
C ARG A 74 13.67 12.57 -7.07
N ILE A 75 14.99 12.59 -7.05
CA ILE A 75 15.79 13.79 -6.84
C ILE A 75 16.68 13.96 -8.07
N THR A 76 16.49 15.04 -8.80
CA THR A 76 17.37 15.46 -9.90
C THR A 76 18.04 16.78 -9.53
N SER A 77 19.01 17.21 -10.34
CA SER A 77 19.65 18.53 -10.16
C SER A 77 18.68 19.70 -10.18
N SER A 78 17.50 19.52 -10.78
CA SER A 78 16.52 20.59 -11.03
C SER A 78 15.16 20.37 -10.36
N SER A 79 14.90 19.20 -9.77
CA SER A 79 13.58 18.88 -9.21
C SER A 79 13.62 17.81 -8.13
N GLN A 80 12.67 17.89 -7.21
CA GLN A 80 12.41 16.87 -6.20
C GLN A 80 10.93 16.52 -6.26
N LYS A 81 10.61 15.23 -6.37
CA LYS A 81 9.23 14.76 -6.48
C LYS A 81 9.01 13.51 -5.63
N LEU A 82 7.85 13.43 -5.00
CA LEU A 82 7.39 12.20 -4.34
C LEU A 82 6.49 11.43 -5.30
N LEU A 83 7.06 10.43 -5.95
CA LEU A 83 6.37 9.60 -6.96
C LEU A 83 5.98 8.22 -6.43
N ASN A 84 6.62 7.77 -5.34
CA ASN A 84 6.42 6.47 -4.75
C ASN A 84 5.86 6.60 -3.32
N PRO A 85 4.66 7.18 -3.13
CA PRO A 85 4.03 7.23 -1.82
C PRO A 85 3.72 5.82 -1.29
N ILE A 86 3.66 5.71 0.03
CA ILE A 86 3.03 4.58 0.71
C ILE A 86 1.72 5.08 1.29
N PHE A 87 0.58 4.52 0.87
CA PHE A 87 -0.71 4.81 1.47
C PHE A 87 -1.20 3.63 2.31
N ILE A 88 -1.68 3.90 3.53
CA ILE A 88 -2.22 2.87 4.44
C ILE A 88 -3.55 3.32 5.05
N ASN A 89 -4.53 2.43 5.14
CA ASN A 89 -5.84 2.72 5.76
C ASN A 89 -5.86 2.55 7.30
N LYS A 90 -4.79 1.98 7.87
CA LYS A 90 -4.60 1.73 9.30
C LYS A 90 -3.21 2.20 9.74
N PRO A 91 -2.96 3.52 9.77
CA PRO A 91 -1.63 4.07 10.07
C PRO A 91 -1.13 3.72 11.47
N ASP A 92 -2.03 3.45 12.42
CA ASP A 92 -1.67 3.03 13.79
C ASP A 92 -0.90 1.70 13.85
N LEU A 93 -0.94 0.90 12.77
CA LEU A 93 -0.17 -0.34 12.65
C LEU A 93 1.25 -0.10 12.13
N THR A 94 1.57 1.09 11.63
CA THR A 94 2.91 1.44 11.13
C THR A 94 3.85 1.69 12.32
N LEU A 95 4.94 0.95 12.38
CA LEU A 95 5.99 1.10 13.38
C LEU A 95 7.06 2.11 12.96
N ASN A 96 7.40 2.12 11.67
CA ASN A 96 8.36 3.04 11.08
C ASN A 96 8.15 3.12 9.55
N SER A 97 8.52 4.23 8.93
CA SER A 97 8.52 4.43 7.49
C SER A 97 9.55 5.47 7.07
N GLY A 98 9.96 5.45 5.80
CA GLY A 98 10.84 6.47 5.27
C GLY A 98 11.40 6.13 3.90
N THR A 99 12.38 6.93 3.49
CA THR A 99 13.16 6.72 2.27
C THR A 99 14.52 6.12 2.58
N LEU A 100 15.06 5.36 1.62
CA LEU A 100 16.43 4.84 1.66
C LEU A 100 17.19 5.39 0.47
N ASN A 101 18.41 5.87 0.72
CA ASN A 101 19.28 6.33 -0.34
C ASN A 101 19.67 5.15 -1.26
N THR A 102 19.29 5.23 -2.53
CA THR A 102 19.65 4.29 -3.60
C THR A 102 20.38 4.95 -4.76
N ASP A 103 21.08 6.05 -4.48
CA ASP A 103 22.05 6.65 -5.38
C ASP A 103 22.97 5.56 -5.94
N PHE A 104 23.34 5.67 -7.22
CA PHE A 104 24.09 4.69 -8.01
C PHE A 104 23.35 3.40 -8.40
N MET A 105 22.15 3.14 -7.87
CA MET A 105 21.33 1.97 -8.27
C MET A 105 20.06 2.34 -9.03
N SER A 106 19.46 3.48 -8.71
CA SER A 106 18.24 3.98 -9.36
C SER A 106 18.21 5.51 -9.32
N ASP A 107 17.45 6.14 -10.22
CA ASP A 107 17.11 7.56 -10.12
C ASP A 107 15.97 7.83 -9.12
N HIS A 108 15.38 6.76 -8.56
CA HIS A 108 14.40 6.82 -7.48
C HIS A 108 15.04 6.36 -6.17
N GLN A 109 14.72 7.03 -5.07
CA GLN A 109 14.93 6.54 -3.70
C GLN A 109 13.94 5.42 -3.38
N ALA A 110 14.41 4.38 -2.71
CA ALA A 110 13.54 3.31 -2.23
C ALA A 110 12.69 3.79 -1.04
N VAL A 111 11.47 3.27 -0.91
CA VAL A 111 10.59 3.55 0.24
C VAL A 111 10.38 2.29 1.06
N PHE A 112 10.29 2.45 2.38
CA PHE A 112 10.02 1.36 3.29
C PHE A 112 8.94 1.73 4.30
N CYS A 113 8.24 0.71 4.79
CA CYS A 113 7.41 0.79 5.98
C CYS A 113 7.47 -0.54 6.73
N SER A 114 7.46 -0.48 8.06
CA SER A 114 7.31 -1.64 8.95
C SER A 114 5.92 -1.62 9.55
N ILE A 115 5.17 -2.71 9.41
CA ILE A 115 3.78 -2.79 9.84
C ILE A 115 3.62 -3.95 10.83
N LYS A 116 2.94 -3.69 11.94
CA LYS A 116 2.54 -4.72 12.90
C LYS A 116 1.27 -5.41 12.41
N ILE A 117 1.38 -6.70 12.09
CA ILE A 117 0.25 -7.52 11.67
C ILE A 117 0.11 -8.69 12.62
N ASP A 118 -1.05 -8.79 13.27
CA ASP A 118 -1.40 -9.95 14.07
C ASP A 118 -1.89 -11.07 13.15
N VAL A 119 -1.05 -12.09 12.94
CA VAL A 119 -1.44 -13.27 12.16
C VAL A 119 -2.11 -14.26 13.11
N PRO A 120 -3.40 -14.62 12.89
CA PRO A 120 -4.07 -15.58 13.74
C PRO A 120 -3.34 -16.93 13.66
N LYS A 121 -2.98 -17.48 14.82
CA LYS A 121 -2.41 -18.83 14.89
C LYS A 121 -3.47 -19.82 14.42
N LEU A 122 -3.15 -20.58 13.37
CA LEU A 122 -4.00 -21.68 12.92
C LEU A 122 -4.09 -22.73 14.04
N CYS A 123 -5.32 -23.05 14.47
CA CYS A 123 -5.54 -24.16 15.40
C CYS A 123 -5.16 -25.48 14.69
N PRO A 124 -4.29 -26.33 15.28
CA PRO A 124 -3.98 -27.63 14.72
C PRO A 124 -5.26 -28.46 14.53
N GLN A 125 -5.48 -29.00 13.33
CA GLN A 125 -6.58 -29.92 13.06
C GLN A 125 -6.08 -31.35 13.10
N ILE A 126 -6.60 -32.16 14.03
CA ILE A 126 -6.38 -33.61 14.02
C ILE A 126 -7.36 -34.22 13.01
N LYS A 127 -6.83 -34.82 11.94
CA LYS A 127 -7.62 -35.59 10.97
C LYS A 127 -7.41 -37.08 11.23
N THR A 128 -8.46 -37.78 11.63
CA THR A 128 -8.47 -39.25 11.75
C THR A 128 -9.11 -39.85 10.51
N TYR A 129 -8.50 -40.87 9.91
CA TYR A 129 -9.11 -41.69 8.86
C TYR A 129 -9.24 -43.14 9.33
N ARG A 130 -10.26 -43.84 8.83
CA ARG A 130 -10.39 -45.29 8.95
C ARG A 130 -9.85 -45.92 7.68
N ASN A 131 -8.97 -46.91 7.82
CA ASN A 131 -8.50 -47.75 6.72
C ASN A 131 -9.33 -49.04 6.73
N PHE A 132 -9.89 -49.42 5.58
CA PHE A 132 -10.68 -50.65 5.40
C PHE A 132 -9.85 -51.71 4.68
#